data_AF-A0A3D5UUS3-F1
#
_entry.id   AF-A0A3D5UUS3-F1
#
_cell.length_a   1.000
_cell.length_b   1.000
_cell.length_c   1.000
_cell.angle_alpha   90.00
_cell.angle_beta   90.00
_cell.angle_gamma   90.00
#
_symmetry.space_group_name_H-M   'P 1'
#
loop_
_entity.id
_entity.type
_entity.pdbx_description
1 polymer ?
#
loop_
_entity_poly.entity_id
_entity_poly.type
_entity_poly.pdbx_seq_one_letter_code
_entity_poly.pdbx_strand_id
1 'polypeptide(L)' 'MLTVYGLKNCDTCRKALKWLEAGNIPHKFHDVRADGIEVSDVRRFVESAGWEALLNK' A
#
# COMPACT_ATOMS: atom_id res chain seq x y z
N MET A 1 -6.40 10.34 7.33
CA MET A 1 -5.41 9.42 7.95
C MET A 1 -4.79 8.61 6.83
N LEU A 2 -3.45 8.56 6.73
CA LEU A 2 -2.76 7.87 5.63
C LEU A 2 -2.83 6.36 5.83
N THR A 3 -3.22 5.62 4.80
CA THR A 3 -3.17 4.16 4.78
C THR A 3 -2.21 3.70 3.70
N VAL A 4 -1.22 2.90 4.09
CA VAL A 4 -0.25 2.28 3.20
C VAL A 4 -0.69 0.85 2.95
N TYR A 5 -1.13 0.59 1.72
CA TYR A 5 -1.47 -0.75 1.27
C TYR A 5 -0.21 -1.44 0.76
N GLY A 6 0.05 -2.65 1.23
CA GLY A 6 1.22 -3.40 0.79
C GLY A 6 1.21 -4.85 1.25
N LEU A 7 2.36 -5.50 1.12
CA LEU A 7 2.59 -6.85 1.59
C LEU A 7 3.57 -6.80 2.76
N LYS A 8 3.25 -7.43 3.89
CA LYS A 8 4.13 -7.46 5.07
C LYS A 8 5.54 -7.98 4.77
N ASN A 9 5.65 -8.92 3.84
CA ASN A 9 6.91 -9.53 3.43
C ASN A 9 7.65 -8.77 2.31
N CYS A 10 7.22 -7.57 1.91
CA CYS A 10 7.90 -6.76 0.90
C CYS A 10 8.93 -5.80 1.51
N ASP A 11 10.20 -5.91 1.07
CA ASP A 11 11.28 -5.00 1.50
C ASP A 11 11.00 -3.53 1.14
N THR A 12 10.45 -3.28 -0.05
CA THR A 12 10.11 -1.92 -0.49
C THR A 12 9.03 -1.31 0.40
N CYS A 13 8.00 -2.07 0.76
CA CYS A 13 6.96 -1.62 1.70
C CYS A 13 7.56 -1.29 3.07
N ARG A 14 8.46 -2.15 3.61
CA ARG A 14 9.15 -1.89 4.88
C ARG A 14 9.98 -0.61 4.84
N LYS A 15 10.69 -0.35 3.74
CA LYS A 15 11.47 0.89 3.56
C LYS A 15 10.56 2.12 3.54
N ALA A 16 9.43 2.06 2.85
CA ALA A 16 8.45 3.15 2.81
C ALA A 16 7.86 3.46 4.19
N LEU A 17 7.47 2.43 4.96
CA LEU A 17 6.97 2.60 6.33
C LEU A 17 8.02 3.26 7.23
N LYS A 18 9.27 2.78 7.20
CA LYS A 18 10.38 3.39 7.97
C LYS A 18 10.60 4.86 7.62
N TRP A 19 10.46 5.23 6.35
CA TRP A 19 10.56 6.64 5.94
C TRP A 19 9.43 7.49 6.50
N LEU A 20 8.19 6.98 6.49
CA LEU A 20 7.03 7.64 7.09
C LEU A 20 7.18 7.79 8.60
N GLU A 21 7.65 6.75 9.28
CA GLU A 21 7.98 6.77 10.72
C GLU A 21 9.05 7.83 11.03
N ALA A 22 10.14 7.87 10.27
CA ALA A 22 11.21 8.85 10.45
C ALA A 22 10.74 10.29 10.24
N GLY A 23 9.77 10.50 9.35
CA GLY A 23 9.12 11.80 9.15
C GLY A 23 8.05 12.15 10.18
N ASN A 24 7.79 11.29 11.19
CA ASN A 24 6.66 11.40 12.12
C ASN A 24 5.31 11.55 11.41
N ILE A 25 5.13 10.90 10.26
CA ILE A 25 3.89 10.95 9.48
C ILE A 25 2.95 9.85 10.00
N PRO A 26 1.80 10.19 10.62
CA PRO A 26 0.87 9.19 11.13
C PRO A 26 0.27 8.38 9.98
N HIS A 27 0.48 7.07 10.02
CA HIS A 27 -0.01 6.16 8.98
C HIS A 27 -0.47 4.83 9.59
N LYS A 28 -1.31 4.13 8.83
CA LYS A 28 -1.67 2.73 9.09
C LYS A 28 -1.15 1.87 7.96
N PHE A 29 -0.72 0.66 8.28
CA PHE A 29 -0.38 -0.35 7.29
C PHE A 29 -1.56 -1.31 7.11
N HIS A 30 -1.89 -1.62 5.87
CA HIS A 30 -2.93 -2.57 5.48
C HIS A 30 -2.30 -3.66 4.61
N ASP A 31 -2.32 -4.90 5.09
CA ASP A 31 -1.77 -6.03 4.33
C ASP A 31 -2.83 -6.56 3.36
N VAL A 32 -2.61 -6.36 2.06
CA VAL A 32 -3.58 -6.74 1.03
C VAL A 32 -3.83 -8.24 0.93
N ARG A 33 -2.93 -9.08 1.46
CA ARG A 33 -3.07 -10.54 1.46
C ARG A 33 -3.66 -11.05 2.77
N ALA A 34 -3.26 -10.49 3.91
CA ALA A 34 -3.72 -10.96 5.22
C ALA A 34 -5.06 -10.31 5.62
N ASP A 35 -5.22 -9.01 5.40
CA ASP A 35 -6.43 -8.24 5.73
C ASP A 35 -7.45 -8.25 4.59
N GLY A 36 -7.05 -8.74 3.41
CA GLY A 36 -7.85 -8.72 2.19
C GLY A 36 -7.86 -7.33 1.53
N ILE A 37 -8.56 -7.23 0.39
CA ILE A 37 -8.74 -5.96 -0.30
C ILE A 37 -10.12 -5.94 -0.97
N GLU A 38 -10.83 -4.81 -0.83
CA GLU A 38 -12.14 -4.63 -1.43
C GLU A 38 -12.02 -4.25 -2.91
N VAL A 39 -13.03 -4.64 -3.70
CA VAL A 39 -13.07 -4.31 -5.14
C VAL A 39 -13.09 -2.80 -5.37
N SER A 40 -13.69 -2.04 -4.46
CA SER A 40 -13.71 -0.57 -4.50
C SER A 40 -12.31 0.04 -4.38
N ASP A 41 -11.45 -0.52 -3.51
CA ASP A 41 -10.06 -0.06 -3.36
C ASP A 41 -9.25 -0.35 -4.63
N VAL A 42 -9.41 -1.55 -5.20
CA VAL A 42 -8.73 -1.93 -6.46
C VAL A 42 -9.14 -0.99 -7.59
N ARG A 43 -10.44 -0.69 -7.73
CA ARG A 43 -10.93 0.25 -8.73
C ARG A 43 -10.31 1.63 -8.55
N ARG A 44 -10.29 2.16 -7.33
CA ARG A 44 -9.66 3.45 -7.02
C ARG A 44 -8.19 3.46 -7.41
N PHE A 45 -7.45 2.39 -7.14
CA PHE A 45 -6.04 2.30 -7.49
C PHE A 45 -5.83 2.32 -9.00
N VAL A 46 -6.62 1.54 -9.75
CA VAL A 46 -6.57 1.50 -11.22
C VAL A 46 -6.91 2.87 -11.82
N GLU A 47 -7.94 3.54 -11.31
CA GLU A 47 -8.30 4.90 -11.72
C GLU A 47 -7.19 5.92 -11.44
N SER A 48 -6.43 5.74 -10.35
CA SER A 48 -5.36 6.68 -9.98
C SER A 48 -4.03 6.47 -10.71
N ALA A 49 -3.63 5.22 -10.95
CA ALA A 49 -2.27 4.87 -11.37
C ALA A 49 -2.22 4.00 -12.63
N GLY A 50 -3.36 3.50 -13.10
CA GLY A 50 -3.45 2.49 -14.15
C GLY A 50 -3.14 1.09 -13.62
N TRP A 51 -3.79 0.08 -14.22
CA TRP A 51 -3.67 -1.31 -13.77
C TRP A 51 -2.26 -1.89 -13.94
N GLU A 52 -1.51 -1.44 -14.96
CA GLU A 52 -0.16 -1.94 -15.23
C GLU A 52 0.83 -1.60 -14.12
N ALA A 53 0.68 -0.44 -13.47
CA ALA A 53 1.53 -0.01 -12.37
C ALA A 53 1.25 -0.79 -11.07
N LEU A 54 0.08 -1.41 -10.95
CA LEU A 54 -0.32 -2.19 -9.77
C LEU A 54 0.17 -3.63 -9.82
N LEU A 55 0.51 -4.13 -11.01
CA LEU A 55 1.01 -5.49 -11.20
C LEU A 55 2.52 -5.49 -11.32
N ASN A 56 3.16 -6.27 -10.44
CA ASN A 56 4.58 -6.56 -10.56
C ASN A 56 4.78 -7.59 -11.69
N LYS A 57 5.40 -7.18 -12.80
CA LYS A 57 5.71 -8.03 -13.97
C LYS A 57 6.96 -8.88 -13.73
#